data_AF-A0AAD8SG66-F1
#
_entry.id   AF-A0AAD8SG66-F1
#
_cell.length_a   1.000
_cell.length_b   1.000
_cell.length_c   1.000
_cell.angle_alpha   90.00
_cell.angle_beta   90.00
_cell.angle_gamma   90.00
#
_symmetry.space_group_name_H-M   'P 1'
#
loop_
_entity.id
_entity.type
_entity.pdbx_description
1 polymer ?
#
loop_
_entity_poly.entity_id
_entity_poly.type
_entity_poly.pdbx_seq_one_letter_code
_entity_poly.pdbx_strand_id
1 'polypeptide(L)'
;MVRGGRMASGFCWAFLLGVGFVGHVLQGVFVGASTRVIDGVFDPAILEAMACAEGLSLAQDLQLQRICLASDCLEVVQSVMASSMGKYGIIIKEIKARKAAFDEVQICHEGRKNNTEAHMLARNAVSDVVGRRLWLLNPPDHVPHTISFDE
;
A
#
# COMPACT_ATOMS: atom_id res chain seq x y z
N MET A 1 -3.57 8.60 39.25
CA MET A 1 -4.18 7.87 38.12
C MET A 1 -4.27 8.81 36.92
N VAL A 2 -3.19 8.93 36.14
CA VAL A 2 -3.19 9.63 34.84
C VAL A 2 -2.54 8.67 33.87
N ARG A 3 -3.35 8.01 33.04
CA ARG A 3 -2.87 7.10 31.99
C ARG A 3 -2.18 7.97 30.94
N GLY A 4 -0.85 7.90 30.88
CA GLY A 4 -0.06 8.50 29.81
C GLY A 4 -0.51 7.90 28.48
N GLY A 5 -1.22 8.70 27.68
CA GLY A 5 -1.62 8.34 26.33
C GLY A 5 -0.35 8.13 25.50
N ARG A 6 -0.15 6.89 25.05
CA ARG A 6 0.79 6.61 23.96
C ARG A 6 0.28 7.43 22.76
N MET A 7 1.06 8.42 22.30
CA MET A 7 0.86 9.01 20.98
C MET A 7 1.21 7.92 19.96
N ALA A 8 0.24 7.07 19.65
CA ALA A 8 0.31 6.21 18.48
C ALA A 8 0.15 7.12 17.27
N SER A 9 1.24 7.41 16.57
CA SER A 9 1.21 8.04 15.25
C SER A 9 0.91 6.97 14.21
N GLY A 10 -0.24 6.32 14.33
CA GLY A 10 -0.66 5.26 13.42
C GLY A 10 -1.04 5.87 12.09
N PHE A 11 -0.18 5.79 11.08
CA PHE A 11 -0.59 6.02 9.71
C PHE A 11 -0.81 4.65 9.06
N CYS A 12 -2.07 4.39 8.74
CA CYS A 12 -2.52 3.16 8.13
C CYS A 12 -2.58 3.37 6.61
N TRP A 13 -2.34 2.35 5.81
CA TRP A 13 -2.35 2.39 4.34
C TRP A 13 -3.04 1.16 3.81
N ALA A 14 -3.81 1.30 2.74
CA ALA A 14 -4.64 0.23 2.22
C ALA A 14 -4.34 -0.04 0.76
N PHE A 15 -3.87 -1.25 0.49
CA PHE A 15 -3.64 -1.68 -0.88
C PHE A 15 -4.87 -2.36 -1.43
N LEU A 16 -5.48 -1.79 -2.47
CA LEU A 16 -6.56 -2.43 -3.21
C LEU A 16 -5.96 -3.11 -4.42
N LEU A 17 -5.86 -4.44 -4.35
CA LEU A 17 -5.44 -5.21 -5.50
C LEU A 17 -6.65 -5.43 -6.40
N GLY A 18 -6.50 -5.00 -7.66
CA GLY A 18 -7.43 -5.25 -8.76
C GLY A 18 -6.75 -6.12 -9.80
N VAL A 19 -7.33 -7.28 -10.11
CA VAL A 19 -6.84 -8.15 -11.20
C VAL A 19 -7.58 -7.76 -12.49
N GLY A 20 -6.89 -7.09 -13.42
CA GLY A 20 -7.44 -6.76 -14.73
C GLY A 20 -6.42 -6.03 -15.61
N PHE A 21 -5.79 -6.75 -16.55
CA PHE A 21 -5.04 -6.15 -17.65
C PHE A 21 -5.90 -6.27 -18.91
N VAL A 22 -6.67 -5.23 -19.23
CA VAL A 22 -7.15 -4.99 -20.58
C VAL A 22 -6.46 -3.71 -21.04
N GLY A 23 -5.86 -3.74 -22.23
CA GLY A 23 -5.03 -2.64 -22.74
C GLY A 23 -5.63 -1.27 -22.46
N HIS A 24 -4.84 -0.44 -21.78
CA HIS A 24 -5.07 0.96 -21.44
C HIS A 24 -6.13 1.31 -20.37
N VAL A 25 -6.84 0.37 -19.76
CA VAL A 25 -7.75 0.66 -18.62
C VAL A 25 -7.64 -0.43 -17.56
N LEU A 26 -7.17 -0.07 -16.36
CA LEU A 26 -7.21 -0.96 -15.20
C LEU A 26 -8.63 -0.88 -14.58
N GLN A 27 -9.52 -1.78 -14.97
CA GLN A 27 -10.70 -2.11 -14.17
C GLN A 27 -10.40 -3.36 -13.35
N GLY A 28 -10.45 -3.25 -12.02
CA GLY A 28 -10.08 -4.32 -11.11
C GLY A 28 -11.23 -4.73 -10.20
N VAL A 29 -11.35 -6.04 -9.96
CA VAL A 29 -12.16 -6.60 -8.87
C VAL A 29 -11.33 -6.56 -7.59
N PHE A 30 -11.92 -6.11 -6.49
CA PHE A 30 -11.28 -6.19 -5.17
C PHE A 30 -10.88 -7.65 -4.86
N VAL A 31 -9.58 -7.90 -4.68
CA VAL A 31 -9.11 -9.23 -4.23
C VAL A 31 -8.62 -9.24 -2.78
N GLY A 32 -8.24 -8.07 -2.26
CA GLY A 32 -7.91 -7.92 -0.86
C GLY A 32 -7.38 -6.53 -0.51
N ALA A 33 -7.33 -6.27 0.79
CA ALA A 33 -6.67 -5.11 1.37
C ALA A 33 -5.92 -5.48 2.65
N SER A 34 -4.83 -4.77 2.91
CA SER A 34 -4.04 -4.88 4.13
C SER A 34 -3.87 -3.50 4.71
N THR A 35 -3.96 -3.38 6.03
CA THR A 35 -3.56 -2.20 6.77
C THR A 35 -2.57 -2.56 7.85
N ARG A 36 -1.65 -1.65 8.13
CA ARG A 36 -0.64 -1.85 9.17
C ARG A 36 -0.49 -0.58 10.01
N VAL A 37 -0.67 -0.74 11.32
CA VAL A 37 -0.51 0.33 12.29
C VAL A 37 0.85 0.17 12.96
N ILE A 38 1.70 1.20 12.84
CA ILE A 38 3.08 1.21 13.33
C ILE A 38 3.28 2.49 14.16
N ASP A 39 3.88 2.35 15.33
CA ASP A 39 4.20 3.48 16.21
C ASP A 39 5.57 4.08 15.88
N GLY A 40 5.68 5.41 15.99
CA GLY A 40 6.97 6.11 16.00
C GLY A 40 7.55 6.45 14.62
N VAL A 41 6.79 6.28 13.54
CA VAL A 41 7.17 6.70 12.18
C VAL A 41 6.34 7.91 11.78
N PHE A 42 7.01 9.02 11.44
CA PHE A 42 6.36 10.30 11.13
C PHE A 42 6.66 10.83 9.73
N ASP A 43 7.64 10.24 9.05
CA ASP A 43 8.01 10.66 7.71
C ASP A 43 7.03 10.04 6.69
N PRO A 44 6.30 10.85 5.91
CA PRO A 44 5.32 10.33 4.94
C PRO A 44 5.96 9.41 3.89
N ALA A 45 7.17 9.72 3.41
CA ALA A 45 7.84 8.90 2.40
C ALA A 45 8.32 7.56 2.96
N ILE A 46 8.68 7.48 4.26
CA ILE A 46 8.87 6.18 4.93
C ILE A 46 7.58 5.39 4.93
N LEU A 47 6.46 5.99 5.36
CA LEU A 47 5.17 5.32 5.48
C LEU A 47 4.70 4.77 4.13
N GLU A 48 4.86 5.56 3.08
CA GLU A 48 4.61 5.19 1.68
C GLU A 48 5.45 4.01 1.21
N ALA A 49 6.76 4.03 1.49
CA ALA A 49 7.66 2.92 1.15
C ALA A 49 7.28 1.64 1.92
N MET A 50 6.93 1.77 3.21
CA MET A 50 6.45 0.64 4.01
C MET A 50 5.14 0.08 3.46
N ALA A 51 4.23 0.95 3.02
CA ALA A 51 2.98 0.54 2.39
C ALA A 51 3.20 -0.17 1.05
N CYS A 52 4.16 0.27 0.24
CA CYS A 52 4.57 -0.45 -0.97
C CYS A 52 5.09 -1.86 -0.64
N ALA A 53 5.93 -2.00 0.40
CA ALA A 53 6.42 -3.29 0.85
C ALA A 53 5.29 -4.21 1.36
N GLU A 54 4.32 -3.64 2.07
CA GLU A 54 3.13 -4.33 2.57
C GLU A 54 2.18 -4.76 1.44
N GLY A 55 1.99 -3.92 0.41
CA GLY A 55 1.23 -4.26 -0.79
C GLY A 55 1.83 -5.44 -1.55
N LEU A 56 3.16 -5.51 -1.66
CA LEU A 56 3.86 -6.68 -2.19
C LEU A 56 3.67 -7.91 -1.30
N SER A 57 3.70 -7.76 0.03
CA SER A 57 3.41 -8.87 0.95
C SER A 57 2.01 -9.42 0.75
N LEU A 58 1.02 -8.53 0.63
CA LEU A 58 -0.37 -8.90 0.40
C LEU A 58 -0.53 -9.64 -0.93
N ALA A 59 0.10 -9.15 -2.00
CA ALA A 59 0.05 -9.80 -3.30
C ALA A 59 0.67 -11.21 -3.27
N GLN A 60 1.74 -11.42 -2.49
CA GLN A 60 2.30 -12.75 -2.24
C GLN A 60 1.33 -13.65 -1.47
N ASP A 61 0.71 -13.13 -0.40
CA ASP A 61 -0.28 -13.86 0.39
C ASP A 61 -1.50 -14.28 -0.47
N LEU A 62 -1.86 -13.45 -1.45
CA LEU A 62 -2.91 -13.71 -2.45
C LEU A 62 -2.45 -14.54 -3.65
N GLN A 63 -1.18 -14.96 -3.69
CA GLN A 63 -0.58 -15.73 -4.78
C GLN A 63 -0.67 -15.06 -6.17
N LEU A 64 -0.69 -13.72 -6.20
CA LEU A 64 -0.66 -12.97 -7.45
C LEU A 64 0.77 -12.92 -8.00
N GLN A 65 0.91 -13.05 -9.32
CA GLN A 65 2.22 -13.01 -9.98
C GLN A 65 2.43 -11.76 -10.85
N ARG A 66 1.34 -11.12 -11.27
CA ARG A 66 1.37 -9.91 -12.11
C ARG A 66 0.50 -8.84 -11.46
N ILE A 67 1.11 -7.75 -10.99
CA ILE A 67 0.42 -6.71 -10.23
C ILE A 67 0.80 -5.30 -10.69
N CYS A 68 -0.10 -4.35 -10.43
CA CYS A 68 0.17 -2.92 -10.48
C CYS A 68 0.09 -2.34 -9.05
N LEU A 69 1.12 -1.61 -8.65
CA LEU A 69 1.27 -0.99 -7.34
C LEU A 69 1.20 0.53 -7.50
N ALA A 70 0.11 1.16 -7.06
CA ALA A 70 -0.06 2.61 -7.08
C ALA A 70 0.43 3.26 -5.77
N SER A 71 1.15 4.38 -5.86
CA SER A 71 1.57 5.20 -4.70
C SER A 71 1.38 6.69 -5.02
N ASP A 72 0.93 7.49 -4.04
CA ASP A 72 0.88 8.97 -4.16
C ASP A 72 2.19 9.67 -3.81
N CYS A 73 3.27 8.91 -3.59
CA CYS A 73 4.60 9.44 -3.35
C CYS A 73 5.55 9.20 -4.53
N LEU A 74 5.70 10.22 -5.37
CA LEU A 74 6.63 10.21 -6.49
C LEU A 74 8.08 9.90 -6.07
N GLU A 75 8.51 10.36 -4.89
CA GLU A 75 9.84 10.07 -4.34
C GLU A 75 10.05 8.57 -4.12
N VAL A 76 9.04 7.86 -3.61
CA VAL A 76 9.11 6.41 -3.39
C VAL A 76 9.13 5.67 -4.72
N VAL A 77 8.25 6.02 -5.65
CA VAL A 77 8.22 5.42 -7.00
C VAL A 77 9.58 5.58 -7.68
N GLN A 78 10.13 6.79 -7.69
CA GLN A 78 11.46 7.07 -8.26
C GLN A 78 12.57 6.32 -7.54
N SER A 79 12.54 6.23 -6.21
CA SER A 79 13.57 5.53 -5.43
C SER A 79 13.57 4.01 -5.66
N VAL A 80 12.39 3.42 -5.87
CA VAL A 80 12.29 1.99 -6.20
C VAL A 80 12.81 1.71 -7.61
N MET A 81 12.56 2.62 -8.56
CA MET A 81 13.05 2.50 -9.94
C MET A 81 14.54 2.84 -10.09
N ALA A 82 15.05 3.76 -9.27
CA ALA A 82 16.44 4.19 -9.30
C ALA A 82 17.38 3.12 -8.74
N SER A 83 18.64 3.12 -9.16
CA SER A 83 19.69 2.26 -8.58
C SER A 83 20.19 2.75 -7.22
N SER A 84 19.83 3.99 -6.81
CA SER A 84 20.27 4.58 -5.54
C SER A 84 19.35 4.18 -4.39
N MET A 85 19.92 4.11 -3.18
CA MET A 85 19.20 3.64 -1.98
C MET A 85 18.56 4.79 -1.17
N GLY A 86 18.92 6.05 -1.40
CA GLY A 86 18.25 7.21 -0.79
C GLY A 86 18.17 7.20 0.75
N LYS A 87 17.26 8.01 1.33
CA LYS A 87 17.05 8.14 2.79
C LYS A 87 16.48 6.88 3.45
N TYR A 88 15.78 6.04 2.71
CA TYR A 88 15.05 4.86 3.23
C TYR A 88 15.51 3.55 2.58
N GLY A 89 16.81 3.45 2.30
CA GLY A 89 17.41 2.39 1.50
C GLY A 89 17.15 0.97 1.97
N ILE A 90 16.95 0.77 3.27
CA ILE A 90 16.59 -0.55 3.83
C ILE A 90 15.22 -0.99 3.30
N ILE A 91 14.22 -0.09 3.36
CA ILE A 91 12.86 -0.37 2.88
C ILE A 91 12.85 -0.50 1.36
N ILE A 92 13.58 0.35 0.64
CA ILE A 92 13.73 0.22 -0.82
C ILE A 92 14.36 -1.12 -1.23
N LYS A 93 15.38 -1.57 -0.50
CA LYS A 93 16.00 -2.88 -0.72
C LYS A 93 15.01 -4.02 -0.47
N GLU A 94 14.20 -3.90 0.57
CA GLU A 94 13.13 -4.86 0.87
C GLU A 94 12.07 -4.90 -0.24
N ILE A 95 11.61 -3.75 -0.72
CA ILE A 95 10.67 -3.66 -1.86
C ILE A 95 11.26 -4.34 -3.09
N LYS A 96 12.52 -4.05 -3.44
CA LYS A 96 13.20 -4.66 -4.59
C LYS A 96 13.35 -6.18 -4.44
N ALA A 97 13.68 -6.66 -3.25
CA ALA A 97 13.80 -8.08 -2.97
C ALA A 97 12.44 -8.79 -3.10
N ARG A 98 11.36 -8.21 -2.57
CA ARG A 98 9.99 -8.74 -2.71
C ARG A 98 9.50 -8.70 -4.14
N LYS A 99 9.81 -7.63 -4.88
CA LYS A 99 9.49 -7.45 -6.31
C LYS A 99 10.06 -8.59 -7.17
N ALA A 100 11.23 -9.13 -6.81
CA ALA A 100 11.86 -10.23 -7.53
C ALA A 100 11.12 -11.58 -7.42
N ALA A 101 10.12 -11.69 -6.54
CA ALA A 101 9.30 -12.89 -6.37
C ALA A 101 8.07 -12.93 -7.30
N PHE A 102 7.92 -11.96 -8.21
CA PHE A 102 6.78 -11.82 -9.11
C PHE A 102 7.25 -11.88 -10.57
N ASP A 103 6.38 -12.36 -11.45
CA ASP A 103 6.60 -12.30 -12.90
C ASP A 103 6.60 -10.85 -13.41
N GLU A 104 5.68 -10.03 -12.90
CA GLU A 104 5.56 -8.63 -13.31
C GLU A 104 5.04 -7.75 -12.17
N VAL A 105 5.73 -6.65 -11.90
CA VAL A 105 5.30 -5.62 -10.96
C VAL A 105 5.50 -4.26 -11.60
N GLN A 106 4.39 -3.63 -11.96
CA GLN A 106 4.36 -2.23 -12.37
C GLN A 106 4.17 -1.37 -11.13
N ILE A 107 4.96 -0.31 -10.99
CA ILE A 107 4.82 0.65 -9.89
C ILE A 107 4.51 1.99 -10.53
N CYS A 108 3.33 2.52 -10.24
CA CYS A 108 2.80 3.71 -10.86
C CYS A 108 2.62 4.81 -9.80
N HIS A 109 2.89 6.04 -10.20
CA HIS A 109 2.55 7.19 -9.38
C HIS A 109 1.12 7.62 -9.68
N GLU A 110 0.26 7.58 -8.67
CA GLU A 110 -1.14 8.03 -8.77
C GLU A 110 -1.34 9.28 -7.93
N GLY A 111 -2.02 10.27 -8.47
CA GLY A 111 -2.36 11.46 -7.69
C GLY A 111 -3.22 11.09 -6.49
N ARG A 112 -3.03 11.74 -5.34
CA ARG A 112 -3.80 11.48 -4.11
C ARG A 112 -5.33 11.44 -4.30
N LYS A 113 -5.87 12.17 -5.28
CA LYS A 113 -7.30 12.16 -5.63
C LYS A 113 -7.78 10.81 -6.19
N ASN A 114 -6.90 10.07 -6.86
CA ASN A 114 -7.17 8.76 -7.44
C ASN A 114 -6.87 7.63 -6.44
N ASN A 115 -6.24 7.95 -5.31
CA ASN A 115 -5.91 7.01 -4.23
C ASN A 115 -6.88 7.14 -3.04
N THR A 116 -8.14 7.52 -3.30
CA THR A 116 -9.09 7.94 -2.25
C THR A 116 -9.48 6.77 -1.36
N GLU A 117 -9.71 5.59 -1.91
CA GLU A 117 -10.14 4.39 -1.21
C GLU A 117 -9.01 3.86 -0.32
N ALA A 118 -7.78 3.85 -0.83
CA ALA A 118 -6.59 3.54 -0.06
C ALA A 118 -6.45 4.52 1.12
N HIS A 119 -6.65 5.82 0.85
CA HIS A 119 -6.61 6.87 1.87
C HIS A 119 -7.76 6.78 2.89
N MET A 120 -8.94 6.33 2.51
CA MET A 120 -10.07 6.14 3.43
C MET A 120 -9.83 4.94 4.34
N LEU A 121 -9.42 3.80 3.78
CA LEU A 121 -9.12 2.62 4.58
C LEU A 121 -7.89 2.86 5.49
N ALA A 122 -6.90 3.58 4.98
CA ALA A 122 -5.83 4.22 5.74
C ALA A 122 -6.36 4.97 6.97
N ARG A 123 -7.15 6.02 6.73
CA ARG A 123 -7.69 6.89 7.77
C ARG A 123 -8.52 6.14 8.82
N ASN A 124 -9.28 5.13 8.41
CA ASN A 124 -10.17 4.39 9.31
C ASN A 124 -9.42 3.44 10.27
N ALA A 125 -8.24 2.94 9.89
CA ALA A 125 -7.46 2.06 10.77
C ALA A 125 -6.40 2.79 11.61
N VAL A 126 -6.33 4.14 11.55
CA VAL A 126 -5.45 4.94 12.43
C VAL A 126 -5.73 4.70 13.91
N SER A 127 -6.99 4.46 14.27
CA SER A 127 -7.43 4.19 15.65
C SER A 127 -7.40 2.71 16.04
N ASP A 128 -6.97 1.82 15.15
CA ASP A 128 -6.88 0.39 15.45
C ASP A 128 -5.69 0.05 16.36
N VAL A 129 -5.73 -1.16 16.93
CA VAL A 129 -4.61 -1.71 17.70
C VAL A 129 -3.41 -1.90 16.78
N VAL A 130 -2.21 -1.58 17.29
CA VAL A 130 -0.92 -1.85 16.63
C VAL A 130 -0.89 -3.28 16.08
N GLY A 131 -0.60 -3.42 14.79
CA GLY A 131 -0.63 -4.72 14.12
C GLY A 131 -0.98 -4.62 12.64
N ARG A 132 -1.21 -5.79 12.03
CA ARG A 132 -1.63 -5.96 10.64
C ARG A 132 -3.09 -6.43 10.62
N ARG A 133 -3.95 -5.78 9.82
CA ARG A 133 -5.31 -6.22 9.53
C ARG A 133 -5.43 -6.54 8.04
N LEU A 134 -6.18 -7.60 7.75
CA LEU A 134 -6.29 -8.16 6.40
C LEU A 134 -7.77 -8.35 6.07
N TRP A 135 -8.16 -7.89 4.88
CA TRP A 135 -9.46 -8.14 4.27
C TRP A 135 -9.22 -8.96 3.01
N LEU A 136 -9.74 -10.17 2.97
CA LEU A 136 -9.64 -11.08 1.82
C LEU A 136 -11.03 -11.26 1.22
N LEU A 137 -11.13 -11.15 -0.10
CA LEU A 137 -12.35 -11.38 -0.90
C LEU A 137 -13.48 -10.35 -0.69
N ASN A 138 -13.66 -9.85 0.54
CA ASN A 138 -14.68 -8.86 0.88
C ASN A 138 -14.02 -7.56 1.37
N PRO A 139 -14.33 -6.41 0.75
CA PRO A 139 -13.87 -5.13 1.23
C PRO A 139 -14.57 -4.75 2.55
N PRO A 140 -13.93 -3.92 3.38
CA PRO A 140 -14.62 -3.23 4.47
C PRO A 140 -15.69 -2.26 3.94
N ASP A 141 -16.69 -1.92 4.77
CA ASP A 141 -17.89 -1.13 4.41
C ASP A 141 -17.64 0.20 3.68
N HIS A 142 -16.42 0.73 3.74
CA HIS A 142 -16.01 2.02 3.16
C HIS A 142 -15.17 1.90 1.88
N VAL A 143 -14.98 0.68 1.37
CA VAL A 143 -14.22 0.38 0.17
C VAL A 143 -15.16 -0.28 -0.85
N PRO A 144 -15.23 0.22 -2.09
CA PRO A 144 -16.06 -0.38 -3.13
C PRO A 144 -15.52 -1.74 -3.57
N HIS A 145 -16.41 -2.63 -4.03
CA HIS A 145 -16.03 -3.94 -4.60
C HIS A 145 -15.33 -3.82 -5.97
N THR A 146 -15.54 -2.71 -6.67
CA THR A 146 -14.94 -2.39 -7.97
C THR A 146 -13.99 -1.22 -7.80
N ILE A 147 -12.76 -1.37 -8.31
CA ILE A 147 -11.72 -0.36 -8.25
C ILE A 147 -11.45 0.13 -9.68
N SER A 148 -11.59 1.44 -9.89
CA SER A 148 -11.17 2.12 -11.11
C SER A 148 -9.84 2.82 -10.87
N PHE A 149 -8.87 2.63 -11.77
CA PHE A 149 -7.70 3.48 -11.83
C PHE A 149 -7.93 4.48 -12.97
N ASP A 150 -7.92 5.77 -12.66
CA ASP A 150 -8.06 6.84 -13.65
C ASP A 150 -6.67 7.21 -14.22
N GLU A 151 -6.62 7.47 -15.53
CA GLU A 151 -5.41 7.76 -16.33
C GLU A 151 -4.71 9.09 -15.97
#